data_AF-A0A6T8ULD8-F1
#
_entry.id   AF-A0A6T8ULD8-F1
#
_cell.length_a   1.000
_cell.length_b   1.000
_cell.length_c   1.000
_cell.angle_alpha   90.00
_cell.angle_beta   90.00
_cell.angle_gamma   90.00
#
_symmetry.space_group_name_H-M   'P 1'
#
loop_
_entity.id
_entity.type
_entity.pdbx_description
1 polymer ?
#
loop_
_entity_poly.entity_id
_entity_poly.type
_entity_poly.pdbx_seq_one_letter_code
_entity_poly.pdbx_strand_id
1 'polypeptide(L)'
;GIAAVAALGSAVVVADTAASQLAAEEGGVPAQLVRQSGGRLKDCNATRLLRRLATELRRGEAEVLPYAHRLVTLNWLEDIADLDLVEDRHWEAWGVPEKLVIEVKANVRAHMEDRIQTSISNWCSGWTS
;
A
#
# COMPACT_ATOMS: atom_id res chain seq x y z
N GLY A 1 40.30 -41.00 -3.60
CA GLY A 1 40.80 -40.05 -2.60
C GLY A 1 40.82 -38.67 -3.22
N ILE A 2 40.70 -37.65 -2.35
CA ILE A 2 40.77 -36.19 -2.56
C ILE A 2 39.62 -35.50 -3.33
N ALA A 3 38.91 -34.69 -2.53
CA ALA A 3 37.85 -33.75 -2.86
C ALA A 3 38.41 -32.42 -3.36
N ALA A 4 37.63 -31.65 -4.12
CA ALA A 4 37.90 -30.23 -4.37
C ALA A 4 36.59 -29.44 -4.53
N VAL A 5 36.21 -28.74 -3.47
CA VAL A 5 36.22 -27.27 -3.29
C VAL A 5 34.92 -26.61 -3.77
N ALA A 6 34.04 -26.39 -2.80
CA ALA A 6 32.95 -25.43 -2.84
C ALA A 6 33.51 -24.00 -2.89
N ALA A 7 33.02 -23.17 -3.82
CA ALA A 7 33.25 -21.73 -3.81
C ALA A 7 31.94 -21.05 -3.42
N LEU A 8 31.97 -20.48 -2.20
CA LEU A 8 30.96 -19.64 -1.59
C LEU A 8 30.95 -18.27 -2.28
N GLY A 9 29.83 -17.91 -2.91
CA GLY A 9 29.52 -16.54 -3.28
C GLY A 9 28.63 -15.90 -2.22
N SER A 10 29.23 -15.22 -1.22
CA SER A 10 28.52 -14.36 -0.28
C SER A 10 28.03 -13.10 -1.00
N ALA A 11 26.74 -13.06 -1.33
CA ALA A 11 26.07 -11.83 -1.70
C ALA A 11 25.49 -11.17 -0.44
N VAL A 12 26.02 -9.98 -0.18
CA VAL A 12 25.69 -9.04 0.90
C VAL A 12 24.18 -8.74 0.92
N VAL A 13 23.50 -9.21 1.96
CA VAL A 13 22.12 -8.83 2.30
C VAL A 13 22.17 -7.52 3.08
N VAL A 14 22.15 -6.40 2.36
CA VAL A 14 21.98 -5.06 2.97
C VAL A 14 20.76 -4.42 2.32
N ALA A 15 19.59 -4.90 2.72
CA ALA A 15 18.30 -4.24 2.44
C ALA A 15 17.26 -4.43 3.57
N ASP A 16 17.59 -5.15 4.66
CA ASP A 16 16.60 -5.59 5.65
C ASP A 16 16.55 -4.76 6.94
N THR A 17 17.39 -3.73 7.08
CA THR A 17 17.50 -3.00 8.35
C THR A 17 16.47 -1.87 8.50
N ALA A 18 15.89 -1.36 7.40
CA ALA A 18 14.87 -0.29 7.47
C ALA A 18 13.47 -0.83 7.76
N ALA A 19 13.13 -2.04 7.31
CA ALA A 19 11.87 -2.70 7.67
C ALA A 19 11.87 -3.16 9.14
N SER A 20 13.03 -3.61 9.65
CA SER A 20 13.18 -4.06 11.04
C SER A 20 13.19 -2.92 12.08
N GLN A 21 13.51 -1.68 11.71
CA GLN A 21 13.46 -0.55 12.64
C GLN A 21 12.05 0.05 12.79
N LEU A 22 11.19 -0.05 11.76
CA LEU A 22 9.75 0.23 11.91
C LEU A 22 9.02 -0.85 12.73
N ALA A 23 9.58 -2.06 12.76
CA ALA A 23 9.16 -3.15 13.64
C ALA A 23 9.72 -3.04 15.08
N ALA A 24 10.50 -2.02 15.43
CA ALA A 24 11.03 -1.89 16.80
C ALA A 24 10.11 -1.09 17.75
N GLU A 25 9.13 -0.34 17.23
CA GLU A 25 8.01 0.25 17.99
C GLU A 25 6.82 -0.73 18.07
N GLU A 26 7.11 -2.04 18.18
CA GLU A 26 6.22 -3.20 18.01
C GLU A 26 5.22 -3.45 19.16
N GLY A 27 4.69 -2.38 19.76
CA GLY A 27 3.51 -2.41 20.62
C GLY A 27 2.30 -1.67 20.04
N GLY A 28 2.41 -1.10 18.83
CA GLY A 28 1.36 -0.28 18.24
C GLY A 28 0.11 -1.07 17.85
N VAL A 29 -1.07 -0.45 18.05
CA VAL A 29 -2.39 -0.94 17.62
C VAL A 29 -2.40 -1.58 16.23
N PRO A 30 -1.72 -1.06 15.18
CA PRO A 30 -1.72 -1.69 13.85
C PRO A 30 -1.09 -3.09 13.81
N ALA A 31 0.03 -3.30 14.51
CA ALA A 31 0.69 -4.60 14.57
C ALA A 31 -0.19 -5.63 15.30
N GLN A 32 -0.88 -5.20 16.36
CA GLN A 32 -1.85 -6.03 17.06
C GLN A 32 -3.06 -6.37 16.19
N LEU A 33 -3.57 -5.43 15.39
CA LEU A 33 -4.64 -5.70 14.44
C LEU A 33 -4.23 -6.71 13.37
N VAL A 34 -3.02 -6.61 12.82
CA VAL A 34 -2.51 -7.60 11.85
C VAL A 34 -2.48 -9.00 12.47
N ARG A 35 -2.05 -9.11 13.74
CA ARG A 35 -2.06 -10.39 14.47
C ARG A 35 -3.48 -10.90 14.70
N GLN A 36 -4.42 -10.05 15.10
CA GLN A 36 -5.82 -10.42 15.37
C GLN A 36 -6.60 -10.78 14.10
N SER A 37 -6.34 -10.09 12.98
CA SER A 37 -6.96 -10.38 11.68
C SER A 37 -6.43 -11.66 11.04
N GLY A 38 -5.35 -12.23 11.57
CA GLY A 38 -4.59 -13.30 10.93
C GLY A 38 -3.95 -12.83 9.61
N GLY A 39 -3.58 -11.54 9.53
CA GLY A 39 -3.05 -10.91 8.32
C GLY A 39 -4.05 -10.76 7.18
N ARG A 40 -5.35 -10.99 7.43
CA ARG A 40 -6.38 -10.85 6.40
C ARG A 40 -6.85 -9.41 6.29
N LEU A 41 -6.58 -8.81 5.14
CA LEU A 41 -7.16 -7.53 4.72
C LEU A 41 -8.49 -7.74 4.02
N LYS A 42 -9.41 -6.79 4.18
CA LYS A 42 -10.63 -6.72 3.36
C LYS A 42 -10.23 -6.53 1.90
N ASP A 43 -10.77 -7.36 1.01
CA ASP A 43 -10.57 -7.21 -0.43
C ASP A 43 -11.46 -6.09 -0.96
N CYS A 44 -10.88 -4.89 -1.09
CA CYS A 44 -11.54 -3.68 -1.57
C CYS A 44 -10.61 -2.93 -2.55
N ASN A 45 -11.14 -1.87 -3.18
CA ASN A 45 -10.39 -1.12 -4.19
C ASN A 45 -9.12 -0.48 -3.62
N ALA A 46 -9.19 0.07 -2.41
CA ALA A 46 -8.03 0.61 -1.71
C ALA A 46 -6.95 -0.46 -1.45
N THR A 47 -7.32 -1.64 -0.93
CA THR A 47 -6.38 -2.76 -0.72
C THR A 47 -5.71 -3.21 -2.02
N ARG A 48 -6.49 -3.32 -3.12
CA ARG A 48 -5.97 -3.71 -4.43
C ARG A 48 -5.01 -2.68 -4.99
N LEU A 49 -5.31 -1.39 -4.84
CA LEU A 49 -4.42 -0.30 -5.22
C LEU A 49 -3.10 -0.39 -4.46
N LEU A 50 -3.15 -0.53 -3.13
CA LEU A 50 -1.95 -0.60 -2.29
C LEU A 50 -1.08 -1.81 -2.63
N ARG A 51 -1.67 -2.99 -2.89
CA ARG A 51 -0.95 -4.18 -3.36
C ARG A 51 -0.28 -3.98 -4.72
N ARG A 52 -0.98 -3.33 -5.65
CA ARG A 52 -0.41 -2.98 -6.96
C ARG A 52 0.79 -2.04 -6.80
N LEU A 53 0.64 -0.97 -6.02
CA LEU A 53 1.72 -0.02 -5.74
C LEU A 53 2.91 -0.68 -5.01
N ALA A 54 2.65 -1.61 -4.09
CA ALA A 54 3.71 -2.40 -3.45
C ALA A 54 4.55 -3.14 -4.48
N THR A 55 3.88 -3.79 -5.44
CA THR A 55 4.51 -4.54 -6.53
C THR A 55 5.32 -3.61 -7.45
N GLU A 56 4.75 -2.47 -7.85
CA GLU A 56 5.41 -1.47 -8.72
C GLU A 56 6.64 -0.86 -8.05
N LEU A 57 6.57 -0.61 -6.75
CA LEU A 57 7.67 -0.08 -5.95
C LEU A 57 8.69 -1.14 -5.52
N ARG A 58 8.51 -2.41 -5.94
CA ARG A 58 9.35 -3.56 -5.56
C ARG A 58 9.46 -3.74 -4.05
N ARG A 59 8.38 -3.48 -3.31
CA ARG A 59 8.29 -3.73 -1.86
C ARG A 59 7.54 -5.02 -1.59
N GLY A 60 7.91 -5.71 -0.51
CA GLY A 60 7.19 -6.90 -0.08
C GLY A 60 5.77 -6.58 0.37
N GLU A 61 4.81 -7.49 0.15
CA GLU A 61 3.44 -7.32 0.66
C GLU A 61 3.43 -7.12 2.19
N ALA A 62 4.34 -7.82 2.90
CA ALA A 62 4.51 -7.70 4.34
C ALA A 62 4.88 -6.28 4.81
N GLU A 63 5.60 -5.49 4.00
CA GLU A 63 5.94 -4.10 4.33
C GLU A 63 4.72 -3.18 4.21
N VAL A 64 3.81 -3.47 3.28
CA VAL A 64 2.64 -2.61 2.98
C VAL A 64 1.42 -3.01 3.80
N LEU A 65 1.37 -4.25 4.28
CA LEU A 65 0.27 -4.81 5.07
C LEU A 65 -0.13 -3.96 6.29
N PRO A 66 0.81 -3.42 7.11
CA PRO A 66 0.45 -2.61 8.28
C PRO A 66 -0.24 -1.30 7.89
N TYR A 67 0.22 -0.66 6.81
CA TYR A 67 -0.38 0.57 6.30
C TYR A 67 -1.76 0.30 5.72
N ALA A 68 -1.92 -0.78 4.94
CA ALA A 68 -3.21 -1.19 4.40
C ALA A 68 -4.21 -1.52 5.51
N HIS A 69 -3.79 -2.19 6.60
CA HIS A 69 -4.65 -2.44 7.76
C HIS A 69 -5.08 -1.14 8.43
N ARG A 70 -4.16 -0.19 8.59
CA ARG A 70 -4.50 1.11 9.17
C ARG A 70 -5.46 1.91 8.30
N LEU A 71 -5.29 1.92 6.98
CA LEU A 71 -6.19 2.62 6.08
C LEU A 71 -7.58 1.97 6.00
N VAL A 72 -7.61 0.67 5.71
CA VAL A 72 -8.84 -0.04 5.38
C VAL A 72 -9.58 -0.50 6.64
N THR A 73 -8.87 -1.03 7.64
CA THR A 73 -9.51 -1.59 8.83
C THR A 73 -9.79 -0.54 9.91
N LEU A 74 -8.86 0.40 10.15
CA LEU A 74 -9.04 1.40 11.20
C LEU A 74 -9.80 2.64 10.71
N ASN A 75 -9.56 3.09 9.48
CA ASN A 75 -10.18 4.30 8.94
C ASN A 75 -11.30 4.01 7.92
N TRP A 76 -11.57 2.75 7.62
CA TRP A 76 -12.68 2.30 6.75
C TRP A 76 -12.63 2.89 5.34
N LEU A 77 -11.41 3.12 4.83
CA LEU A 77 -11.16 3.66 3.49
C LEU A 77 -11.18 2.49 2.49
N GLU A 78 -12.33 2.21 1.89
CA GLU A 78 -12.53 1.05 1.02
C GLU A 78 -12.46 1.40 -0.47
N ASP A 79 -12.88 2.62 -0.83
CA ASP A 79 -12.80 3.13 -2.20
C ASP A 79 -11.50 3.93 -2.42
N ILE A 80 -11.08 4.03 -3.68
CA ILE A 80 -9.92 4.83 -4.06
C ILE A 80 -10.19 6.31 -3.78
N ALA A 81 -11.42 6.79 -3.99
CA ALA A 81 -11.78 8.18 -3.74
C ALA A 81 -11.67 8.58 -2.25
N ASP A 82 -11.90 7.64 -1.33
CA ASP A 82 -11.83 7.90 0.12
C ASP A 82 -10.40 8.24 0.58
N LEU A 83 -9.39 7.78 -0.16
CA LEU A 83 -7.97 8.06 0.15
C LEU A 83 -7.63 9.55 0.00
N ASP A 84 -8.43 10.34 -0.73
CA ASP A 84 -8.27 11.80 -0.84
C ASP A 84 -8.64 12.52 0.46
N LEU A 85 -9.46 11.90 1.31
CA LEU A 85 -9.86 12.46 2.60
C LEU A 85 -8.72 12.44 3.64
N VAL A 86 -7.64 11.71 3.35
CA VAL A 86 -6.50 11.59 4.25
C VAL A 86 -5.54 12.75 4.00
N GLU A 87 -5.56 13.72 4.92
CA GLU A 87 -4.59 14.82 4.93
C GLU A 87 -3.14 14.36 5.16
N ASP A 88 -2.18 15.15 4.66
CA ASP A 88 -0.72 14.93 4.72
C ASP A 88 -0.22 14.63 6.12
N ARG A 89 -0.75 15.35 7.12
CA ARG A 89 -0.41 15.14 8.54
C ARG A 89 -0.74 13.73 9.03
N HIS A 90 -1.78 13.09 8.49
CA HIS A 90 -2.15 11.73 8.89
C HIS A 90 -1.20 10.71 8.26
N TRP A 91 -0.81 10.90 7.01
CA TRP A 91 0.19 10.06 6.35
C TRP A 91 1.52 10.06 7.10
N GLU A 92 1.97 11.25 7.52
CA GLU A 92 3.16 11.43 8.33
C GLU A 92 3.01 10.78 9.72
N ALA A 93 1.90 11.06 10.43
CA ALA A 93 1.64 10.48 11.74
C ALA A 93 1.52 8.94 11.72
N TRP A 94 1.16 8.37 10.57
CA TRP A 94 1.08 6.92 10.38
C TRP A 94 2.39 6.29 9.93
N GLY A 95 3.42 7.09 9.65
CA GLY A 95 4.72 6.63 9.17
C GLY A 95 4.67 6.02 7.77
N VAL A 96 3.70 6.40 6.94
CA VAL A 96 3.58 5.87 5.58
C VAL A 96 4.72 6.46 4.74
N PRO A 97 5.49 5.64 4.00
CA PRO A 97 6.59 6.14 3.19
C PRO A 97 6.12 7.18 2.18
N GLU A 98 6.78 8.34 2.13
CA GLU A 98 6.40 9.48 1.27
C GLU A 98 6.20 9.07 -0.20
N LYS A 99 7.10 8.23 -0.73
CA LYS A 99 6.99 7.70 -2.10
C LYS A 99 5.66 6.95 -2.32
N LEU A 100 5.21 6.15 -1.36
CA LEU A 100 3.92 5.45 -1.46
C LEU A 100 2.75 6.44 -1.43
N VAL A 101 2.83 7.48 -0.58
CA VAL A 101 1.81 8.54 -0.49
C VAL A 101 1.67 9.28 -1.82
N ILE A 102 2.78 9.64 -2.46
CA ILE A 102 2.79 10.31 -3.76
C ILE A 102 2.08 9.46 -4.82
N GLU A 103 2.43 8.17 -4.91
CA GLU A 103 1.81 7.25 -5.87
C GLU A 103 0.32 7.04 -5.61
N VAL A 104 -0.08 6.92 -4.33
CA VAL A 104 -1.50 6.83 -3.95
C VAL A 104 -2.24 8.08 -4.43
N LYS A 105 -1.76 9.29 -4.10
CA LYS A 105 -2.41 10.54 -4.51
C LYS A 105 -2.49 10.70 -6.03
N ALA A 106 -1.45 10.28 -6.76
CA ALA A 106 -1.47 10.30 -8.22
C ALA A 106 -2.58 9.38 -8.78
N ASN A 107 -2.72 8.18 -8.22
CA ASN A 107 -3.77 7.23 -8.62
C ASN A 107 -5.17 7.71 -8.24
N VAL A 108 -5.34 8.35 -7.08
CA VAL A 108 -6.61 8.96 -6.66
C VAL A 108 -7.05 10.02 -7.65
N ARG A 109 -6.15 10.93 -8.02
CA ARG A 109 -6.42 11.98 -9.01
C ARG A 109 -6.84 11.40 -10.36
N ALA A 110 -6.07 10.44 -10.87
CA ALA A 110 -6.38 9.77 -12.13
C ALA A 110 -7.75 9.07 -12.10
N HIS A 111 -8.10 8.43 -10.97
CA HIS A 111 -9.39 7.77 -10.81
C HIS A 111 -10.56 8.77 -10.77
N MET A 112 -10.38 9.93 -10.13
CA MET A 112 -11.39 10.99 -10.13
C MET A 112 -11.62 11.58 -11.52
N GLU A 113 -10.54 11.82 -12.29
CA GLU A 113 -10.61 12.28 -13.68
C GLU A 113 -11.39 11.29 -14.56
N ASP A 114 -11.13 9.99 -14.43
CA ASP A 114 -11.84 8.94 -15.17
C ASP A 114 -13.34 8.88 -14.82
N ARG A 115 -13.68 9.03 -13.54
CA ARG A 115 -15.09 9.09 -13.09
C ARG A 115 -15.82 10.31 -13.65
N ILE A 116 -15.16 11.47 -13.70
CA ILE A 116 -15.73 12.69 -14.29
C ILE A 116 -15.95 12.48 -15.79
N GLN A 117 -14.93 11.98 -16.50
CA GLN A 117 -15.00 11.75 -17.95
C GLN A 117 -16.10 10.74 -18.33
N THR A 118 -16.23 9.67 -17.54
CA THR A 118 -17.29 8.68 -17.70
C THR A 118 -18.67 9.30 -17.47
N SER A 119 -18.81 10.12 -16.43
CA SER A 119 -20.08 10.79 -16.12
C SER A 119 -20.50 11.77 -17.22
N ILE A 120 -19.56 12.54 -17.78
CA ILE A 120 -19.81 13.44 -18.90
C ILE A 120 -20.22 12.65 -20.15
N SER A 121 -19.49 11.58 -20.47
CA SER A 121 -19.76 10.75 -21.65
C SER A 121 -21.15 10.10 -21.59
N ASN A 122 -21.53 9.59 -20.41
CA ASN A 122 -22.85 9.02 -20.16
C ASN A 122 -23.95 10.09 -20.26
N TRP A 123 -23.70 11.30 -19.75
CA TRP A 123 -24.66 12.39 -19.84
C TRP A 123 -24.88 12.81 -21.29
N CYS A 124 -23.84 13.05 -22.08
CA CYS A 124 -23.97 13.44 -23.50
C CYS A 124 -24.71 12.38 -24.35
N SER A 125 -24.45 11.10 -24.09
CA SER A 125 -25.10 9.99 -24.82
C SER A 125 -26.61 9.92 -24.59
N GLY A 126 -27.10 10.40 -23.44
CA GLY A 126 -28.53 10.41 -23.11
C GLY A 126 -29.36 11.46 -23.85
N TRP A 127 -28.74 12.49 -24.45
CA TRP A 127 -29.44 13.57 -25.15
C TRP A 127 -29.57 13.32 -26.66
N THR A 128 -28.85 12.33 -27.19
CA THR A 128 -28.88 11.98 -28.62
C THR A 128 -29.92 10.91 -28.97
N SER A 129 -30.72 10.46 -28.00
CA SER A 129 -31.86 9.53 -28.19
C SER A 129 -33.19 10.26 -28.09
#